data_AF-A0ABD4DWM5-F1
#
_entry.id   AF-A0ABD4DWM5-F1
#
_cell.length_a   1.000
_cell.length_b   1.000
_cell.length_c   1.000
_cell.angle_alpha   90.00
_cell.angle_beta   90.00
_cell.angle_gamma   90.00
#
_symmetry.space_group_name_H-M   'P 1'
#
loop_
_entity.id
_entity.type
_entity.pdbx_description
1 polymer ?
#
loop_
_entity_poly.entity_id
_entity_poly.type
_entity_poly.pdbx_seq_one_letter_code
_entity_poly.pdbx_strand_id
1 'polypeptide(L)'
;MSDVVEFKSAFDAVRFALCYSSQQYGETMLAKRLRGESIGTGMGLVGLDGAGQAGQIRRHLWDLPDLHLSVIVARAAPRDLPCSCGAACCSGRTPNLEWKAAIGWLTQASAAYCSGFSHFRVRRAIIERLFGVKCDLSQIADDCEAHRNTVSKQNAAVRLWIDGDRKGETVGVSQVAWSAIERKLSAAGLLRESETA
;
A
#
# COMPACT_ATOMS: atom_id res chain seq x y z
N MET A 1 5.59 30.24 -11.14
CA MET A 1 4.81 29.02 -11.42
C MET A 1 5.61 27.89 -10.85
N SER A 2 5.13 27.25 -9.80
CA SER A 2 5.83 26.11 -9.20
C SER A 2 5.70 24.93 -10.15
N ASP A 3 6.81 24.41 -10.66
CA ASP A 3 6.82 23.26 -11.57
C ASP A 3 6.25 22.03 -10.83
N VAL A 4 5.01 21.66 -11.14
CA VAL A 4 4.42 20.42 -10.65
C VAL A 4 5.17 19.26 -11.31
N VAL A 5 5.67 18.34 -10.49
CA VAL A 5 6.40 17.18 -10.99
C VAL A 5 5.40 16.10 -11.36
N GLU A 6 5.45 15.69 -12.62
CA GLU A 6 4.59 14.64 -13.12
C GLU A 6 5.19 13.25 -12.87
N PHE A 7 4.41 12.40 -12.23
CA PHE A 7 4.76 11.01 -11.97
C PHE A 7 4.50 10.15 -13.20
N LYS A 8 5.32 9.10 -13.37
CA LYS A 8 5.16 8.14 -14.48
C LYS A 8 3.89 7.29 -14.35
N SER A 9 3.39 7.11 -13.13
CA SER A 9 2.22 6.29 -12.85
C SER A 9 1.55 6.72 -11.55
N ALA A 10 0.27 6.36 -11.41
CA ALA A 10 -0.46 6.52 -10.14
C ALA A 10 0.21 5.75 -9.00
N PHE A 11 0.79 4.58 -9.28
CA PHE A 11 1.52 3.80 -8.29
C PHE A 11 2.73 4.56 -7.74
N ASP A 12 3.53 5.17 -8.62
CA ASP A 12 4.72 5.94 -8.22
C ASP A 12 4.33 7.18 -7.41
N ALA A 13 3.29 7.90 -7.81
CA ALA A 13 2.77 9.06 -7.08
C ALA A 13 2.30 8.69 -5.67
N VAL A 14 1.48 7.65 -5.56
CA VAL A 14 0.98 7.17 -4.27
C VAL A 14 2.12 6.67 -3.39
N ARG A 15 3.05 5.88 -3.94
CA ARG A 15 4.20 5.37 -3.20
C ARG A 15 5.10 6.49 -2.72
N PHE A 16 5.32 7.53 -3.54
CA PHE A 16 6.01 8.74 -3.13
C PHE A 16 5.33 9.39 -1.93
N ALA A 17 4.03 9.67 -2.03
CA ALA A 17 3.28 10.36 -0.98
C ALA A 17 3.26 9.60 0.36
N LEU A 18 3.09 8.26 0.32
CA LEU A 18 3.10 7.41 1.51
C LEU A 18 4.50 7.29 2.13
N CYS A 19 5.56 7.29 1.31
CA CYS A 19 6.94 7.26 1.81
C CYS A 19 7.40 8.63 2.33
N TYR A 20 6.94 9.74 1.74
CA TYR A 20 7.34 11.10 2.12
C TYR A 20 7.04 11.39 3.60
N SER A 21 5.85 10.98 4.06
CA SER A 21 5.45 11.09 5.48
C SER A 21 6.44 10.40 6.43
N SER A 22 7.03 9.28 6.02
CA SER A 22 7.97 8.53 6.86
C SER A 22 9.39 9.12 6.89
N GLN A 23 9.77 9.87 5.84
CA GLN A 23 11.08 10.53 5.75
C GLN A 23 11.13 11.86 6.53
N GLN A 24 9.98 12.44 6.90
CA GLN A 24 9.95 13.67 7.70
C GLN A 24 10.11 13.42 9.20
N TYR A 25 9.59 12.30 9.72
CA TYR A 25 9.59 12.04 11.17
C TYR A 25 10.85 11.33 11.70
N GLY A 26 11.68 10.73 10.83
CA GLY A 26 12.78 9.86 11.27
C GLY A 26 14.20 10.45 11.19
N GLU A 27 14.43 11.51 10.42
CA GLU A 27 15.79 11.98 10.10
C GLU A 27 16.04 13.41 10.55
N THR A 28 17.16 13.62 11.26
CA THR A 28 17.66 14.96 11.58
C THR A 28 18.05 15.68 10.29
N MET A 29 17.89 17.00 10.26
CA MET A 29 18.26 17.83 9.10
C MET A 29 19.72 17.63 8.66
N LEU A 30 20.61 17.31 9.61
CA LEU A 30 22.01 16.99 9.36
C LEU A 30 22.20 15.61 8.69
N ALA A 31 21.42 14.60 9.09
CA ALA A 31 21.44 13.28 8.46
C ALA A 31 20.95 13.35 7.00
N LYS A 32 19.93 14.18 6.72
CA LYS A 32 19.47 14.46 5.35
C LYS A 32 20.56 15.11 4.49
N ARG A 33 21.33 16.03 5.07
CA ARG A 33 22.41 16.74 4.37
C ARG A 33 23.65 15.87 4.15
N LEU A 34 24.01 15.02 5.12
CA LEU A 34 25.16 14.12 5.06
C LEU A 34 24.95 12.92 4.15
N ARG A 35 23.71 12.48 3.93
CA ARG A 35 23.41 11.45 2.91
C ARG A 35 23.57 11.93 1.47
N GLY A 36 23.76 13.23 1.22
CA GLY A 36 24.06 13.81 -0.08
C GLY A 36 23.10 13.38 -1.19
N GLU A 37 22.02 14.13 -1.44
CA GLU A 37 21.14 14.00 -2.63
C GLU A 37 20.70 12.58 -3.04
N SER A 38 20.81 11.60 -2.15
CA SER A 38 20.62 10.20 -2.48
C SER A 38 19.45 9.65 -1.67
N ILE A 39 18.26 9.80 -2.22
CA ILE A 39 17.15 8.83 -2.27
C ILE A 39 16.09 9.41 -3.22
N GLY A 40 16.01 8.84 -4.43
CA GLY A 40 14.89 9.03 -5.37
C GLY A 40 15.14 10.02 -6.51
N THR A 41 15.73 9.52 -7.61
CA THR A 41 15.65 10.04 -8.99
C THR A 41 15.35 11.54 -9.14
N GLY A 42 16.34 12.41 -9.00
CA GLY A 42 16.51 13.68 -9.74
C GLY A 42 15.32 14.59 -10.09
N MET A 43 14.17 14.52 -9.40
CA MET A 43 12.96 15.29 -9.75
C MET A 43 12.75 16.52 -8.85
N GLY A 44 13.70 16.88 -7.99
CA GLY A 44 13.61 18.11 -7.17
C GLY A 44 12.57 18.07 -6.04
N LEU A 45 11.96 16.91 -5.73
CA LEU A 45 10.92 16.76 -4.70
C LEU A 45 11.44 16.74 -3.25
N VAL A 46 12.58 17.38 -2.98
CA VAL A 46 13.14 17.55 -1.64
C VAL A 46 12.76 18.93 -1.12
N GLY A 47 12.02 19.00 -0.01
CA GLY A 47 11.60 20.27 0.60
C GLY A 47 10.11 20.56 0.47
N LEU A 48 9.73 21.84 0.48
CA LEU A 48 8.33 22.31 0.59
C LEU A 48 7.47 21.88 -0.60
N ASP A 49 8.00 21.87 -1.82
CA ASP A 49 7.24 21.47 -3.01
C ASP A 49 6.89 19.98 -3.00
N GLY A 50 7.83 19.13 -2.56
CA GLY A 50 7.58 17.71 -2.34
C GLY A 50 6.54 17.45 -1.24
N ALA A 51 6.56 18.25 -0.17
CA ALA A 51 5.54 18.17 0.88
C ALA A 51 4.15 18.59 0.37
N GLY A 52 4.09 19.63 -0.46
CA GLY A 52 2.88 20.10 -1.10
C GLY A 52 2.26 19.04 -2.00
N GLN A 53 3.05 18.46 -2.91
CA GLN A 53 2.58 17.39 -3.81
C GLN A 53 2.20 16.11 -3.05
N ALA A 54 3.00 15.71 -2.04
CA ALA A 54 2.63 14.58 -1.20
C ALA A 54 1.30 14.83 -0.47
N GLY A 55 1.08 16.03 0.07
CA GLY A 55 -0.17 16.44 0.70
C GLY A 55 -1.35 16.42 -0.28
N GLN A 56 -1.16 16.92 -1.49
CA GLN A 56 -2.17 16.89 -2.56
C GLN A 56 -2.56 15.45 -2.92
N ILE A 57 -1.60 14.55 -3.11
CA ILE A 57 -1.87 13.13 -3.39
C ILE A 57 -2.61 12.47 -2.22
N ARG A 58 -2.20 12.74 -0.97
CA ARG A 58 -2.89 12.20 0.22
C ARG A 58 -4.32 12.70 0.34
N ARG A 59 -4.60 13.95 -0.04
CA ARG A 59 -5.97 14.48 -0.10
C ARG A 59 -6.84 13.66 -1.04
N HIS A 60 -6.34 13.34 -2.24
CA HIS A 60 -7.07 12.49 -3.20
C HIS A 60 -7.28 11.06 -2.70
N LEU A 61 -6.32 10.51 -1.94
CA LEU A 61 -6.47 9.20 -1.30
C LEU A 61 -7.56 9.19 -0.23
N TRP A 62 -7.62 10.21 0.62
CA TRP A 62 -8.63 10.31 1.69
C TRP A 62 -10.05 10.55 1.17
N ASP A 63 -10.21 11.01 -0.06
CA ASP A 63 -11.52 11.13 -0.71
C ASP A 63 -12.03 9.81 -1.31
N LEU A 64 -11.25 8.71 -1.22
CA LEU A 64 -11.69 7.39 -1.67
C LEU A 64 -12.49 6.66 -0.59
N PRO A 65 -13.39 5.75 -0.96
CA PRO A 65 -14.01 4.83 -0.01
C PRO A 65 -12.95 4.03 0.76
N ASP A 66 -13.21 3.73 2.04
CA ASP A 66 -12.28 3.01 2.93
C ASP A 66 -11.73 1.72 2.33
N LEU A 67 -12.56 0.98 1.60
CA LEU A 67 -12.16 -0.23 0.89
C LEU A 67 -11.05 0.05 -0.13
N HIS A 68 -11.24 1.07 -0.97
CA HIS A 68 -10.27 1.45 -2.00
C HIS A 68 -8.99 2.00 -1.37
N LEU A 69 -9.13 2.89 -0.39
CA LEU A 69 -8.00 3.44 0.36
C LEU A 69 -7.16 2.32 0.99
N SER A 70 -7.81 1.36 1.66
CA SER A 70 -7.11 0.26 2.33
C SER A 70 -6.35 -0.62 1.33
N VAL A 71 -6.94 -0.95 0.18
CA VAL A 71 -6.23 -1.74 -0.85
C VAL A 71 -5.03 -0.99 -1.42
N ILE A 72 -5.18 0.31 -1.69
CA ILE A 72 -4.08 1.14 -2.20
C ILE A 72 -2.95 1.23 -1.17
N VAL A 73 -3.26 1.55 0.09
CA VAL A 73 -2.27 1.63 1.17
C VAL A 73 -1.59 0.28 1.38
N ALA A 74 -2.33 -0.82 1.45
CA ALA A 74 -1.76 -2.14 1.64
C ALA A 74 -0.78 -2.54 0.51
N ARG A 75 -1.04 -2.09 -0.73
CA ARG A 75 -0.20 -2.39 -1.90
C ARG A 75 1.02 -1.47 -2.03
N ALA A 76 0.87 -0.18 -1.73
CA ALA A 76 1.90 0.82 -2.05
C ALA A 76 2.74 1.24 -0.84
N ALA A 77 2.18 1.21 0.37
CA ALA A 77 2.89 1.62 1.59
C ALA A 77 4.01 0.63 1.92
N PRO A 78 5.15 1.11 2.44
CA PRO A 78 6.15 0.22 3.00
C PRO A 78 5.57 -0.50 4.23
N ARG A 79 5.79 -1.81 4.34
CA ARG A 79 5.32 -2.61 5.49
C ARG A 79 5.94 -2.15 6.81
N ASP A 80 7.22 -1.82 6.76
CA ASP A 80 8.01 -1.37 7.90
C ASP A 80 8.70 -0.04 7.56
N LEU A 81 8.90 0.80 8.55
CA LEU A 81 9.57 2.08 8.47
C LEU A 81 10.96 1.99 9.13
N PRO A 82 11.94 2.79 8.68
CA PRO A 82 13.20 2.91 9.40
C PRO A 82 12.98 3.52 10.78
N CYS A 83 13.64 2.96 11.79
CA CYS A 83 13.59 3.39 13.18
C CYS A 83 14.93 4.05 13.54
N SER A 84 14.90 5.29 14.01
CA SER A 84 16.10 6.07 14.39
C SER A 84 16.30 6.19 15.91
N CYS A 85 15.53 5.47 16.74
CA CYS A 85 15.60 5.61 18.20
C CYS A 85 16.91 5.09 18.82
N GLY A 86 17.75 4.39 18.07
CA GLY A 86 19.05 3.86 18.52
C GLY A 86 18.96 2.72 19.55
N ALA A 87 17.76 2.35 19.99
CA ALA A 87 17.55 1.27 20.95
C ALA A 87 17.52 -0.10 20.26
N ALA A 88 17.96 -1.14 20.99
CA ALA A 88 17.94 -2.52 20.52
C ALA A 88 16.53 -3.06 20.23
N CYS A 89 15.49 -2.44 20.79
CA CYS A 89 14.11 -2.93 20.74
C CYS A 89 13.50 -2.99 19.33
N CYS A 90 13.97 -2.17 18.38
CA CYS A 90 13.39 -2.11 17.03
C CYS A 90 14.30 -2.69 15.93
N SER A 91 15.54 -3.09 16.23
CA SER A 91 16.52 -3.53 15.22
C SER A 91 16.59 -2.60 13.98
N GLY A 92 16.36 -1.28 14.18
CA GLY A 92 16.34 -0.29 13.11
C GLY A 92 15.06 -0.25 12.25
N ARG A 93 14.00 -0.99 12.60
CA ARG A 93 12.73 -1.03 11.86
C ARG A 93 11.51 -1.03 12.79
N THR A 94 10.52 -0.21 12.50
CA THR A 94 9.22 -0.25 13.17
C THR A 94 8.13 -0.62 12.18
N PRO A 95 7.07 -1.31 12.62
CA PRO A 95 5.96 -1.59 11.74
C PRO A 95 5.26 -0.30 11.27
N ASN A 96 4.91 -0.22 9.99
CA ASN A 96 4.12 0.89 9.48
C ASN A 96 2.67 0.75 9.95
N LEU A 97 2.21 1.71 10.75
CA LEU A 97 0.85 1.72 11.30
C LEU A 97 -0.22 1.90 10.22
N GLU A 98 0.05 2.66 9.16
CA GLU A 98 -0.89 2.84 8.06
C GLU A 98 -1.09 1.53 7.30
N TRP A 99 0.00 0.83 7.01
CA TRP A 99 -0.06 -0.49 6.39
C TRP A 99 -0.80 -1.49 7.29
N LYS A 100 -0.47 -1.52 8.59
CA LYS A 100 -1.16 -2.40 9.56
C LYS A 100 -2.66 -2.11 9.66
N ALA A 101 -3.06 -0.84 9.67
CA ALA A 101 -4.45 -0.44 9.71
C ALA A 101 -5.20 -0.90 8.47
N ALA A 102 -4.62 -0.69 7.28
CA ALA A 102 -5.19 -1.15 6.02
C ALA A 102 -5.38 -2.69 6.00
N ILE A 103 -4.36 -3.44 6.43
CA ILE A 103 -4.44 -4.91 6.53
C ILE A 103 -5.52 -5.35 7.53
N GLY A 104 -5.62 -4.67 8.68
CA GLY A 104 -6.64 -4.95 9.69
C GLY A 104 -8.06 -4.73 9.13
N TRP A 105 -8.27 -3.60 8.47
CA TRP A 105 -9.54 -3.26 7.83
C TRP A 105 -9.92 -4.30 6.76
N LEU A 106 -9.00 -4.64 5.86
CA LEU A 106 -9.24 -5.64 4.81
C LEU A 106 -9.51 -7.03 5.38
N THR A 107 -8.84 -7.40 6.47
CA THR A 107 -9.09 -8.66 7.19
C THR A 107 -10.51 -8.71 7.73
N GLN A 108 -11.02 -7.61 8.29
CA GLN A 108 -12.39 -7.54 8.79
C GLN A 108 -13.40 -7.62 7.63
N ALA A 109 -13.21 -6.80 6.58
CA ALA A 109 -14.08 -6.76 5.42
C ALA A 109 -14.14 -8.10 4.65
N SER A 110 -13.02 -8.83 4.59
CA SER A 110 -12.93 -10.13 3.91
C SER A 110 -13.90 -11.19 4.44
N ALA A 111 -14.39 -11.04 5.68
CA ALA A 111 -15.33 -11.97 6.28
C ALA A 111 -16.63 -12.11 5.46
N ALA A 112 -17.09 -11.02 4.81
CA ALA A 112 -18.30 -11.02 3.99
C ALA A 112 -18.18 -11.88 2.72
N TYR A 113 -16.96 -12.21 2.30
CA TYR A 113 -16.69 -12.95 1.06
C TYR A 113 -16.35 -14.41 1.31
N CYS A 114 -16.20 -14.81 2.57
CA CYS A 114 -15.87 -16.18 2.95
C CYS A 114 -17.14 -16.93 3.38
N SER A 115 -17.46 -18.04 2.71
CA SER A 115 -18.58 -18.91 3.10
C SER A 115 -18.21 -19.86 4.24
N GLY A 116 -19.14 -20.14 5.15
CA GLY A 116 -18.99 -21.13 6.22
C GLY A 116 -18.13 -20.63 7.40
N PHE A 117 -17.36 -21.54 8.01
CA PHE A 117 -16.50 -21.18 9.16
C PHE A 117 -15.37 -20.24 8.73
N SER A 118 -15.47 -18.98 9.16
CA SER A 118 -14.58 -17.90 8.77
C SER A 118 -13.55 -17.66 9.88
N HIS A 119 -12.34 -18.18 9.70
CA HIS A 119 -11.26 -18.10 10.70
C HIS A 119 -10.45 -16.80 10.55
N PHE A 120 -10.49 -15.92 11.56
CA PHE A 120 -9.85 -14.59 11.50
C PHE A 120 -8.33 -14.66 11.20
N ARG A 121 -7.57 -15.48 11.94
CA ARG A 121 -6.10 -15.62 11.72
C ARG A 121 -5.75 -16.09 10.31
N VAL A 122 -6.51 -17.04 9.75
CA VAL A 122 -6.35 -17.51 8.35
C VAL A 122 -6.60 -16.37 7.37
N ARG A 123 -7.72 -15.65 7.49
CA ARG A 123 -8.01 -14.50 6.61
C ARG A 123 -6.93 -13.43 6.71
N ARG A 124 -6.46 -13.12 7.92
CA ARG A 124 -5.38 -12.16 8.15
C ARG A 124 -4.11 -12.56 7.42
N ALA A 125 -3.67 -13.81 7.58
CA ALA A 125 -2.47 -14.31 6.93
C ALA A 125 -2.60 -14.34 5.40
N ILE A 126 -3.79 -14.67 4.87
CA ILE A 126 -4.08 -14.60 3.43
C ILE A 126 -3.99 -13.16 2.92
N ILE A 127 -4.60 -12.19 3.61
CA ILE A 127 -4.53 -10.77 3.24
C ILE A 127 -3.08 -10.28 3.27
N GLU A 128 -2.36 -10.51 4.37
CA GLU A 128 -0.94 -10.16 4.51
C GLU A 128 -0.10 -10.76 3.37
N ARG A 129 -0.38 -12.02 3.00
CA ARG A 129 0.26 -12.69 1.87
C ARG A 129 -0.03 -12.02 0.52
N LEU A 130 -1.28 -11.68 0.25
CA LEU A 130 -1.68 -10.99 -0.99
C LEU A 130 -0.98 -9.63 -1.15
N PHE A 131 -0.64 -8.98 -0.04
CA PHE A 131 0.05 -7.70 0.00
C PHE A 131 1.55 -7.82 0.32
N GLY A 132 2.16 -8.98 0.06
CA GLY A 132 3.61 -9.13 -0.04
C GLY A 132 4.31 -9.78 1.15
N VAL A 133 3.59 -10.25 2.17
CA VAL A 133 4.18 -11.11 3.20
C VAL A 133 4.45 -12.50 2.59
N LYS A 134 5.69 -12.97 2.71
CA LYS A 134 6.09 -14.27 2.17
C LYS A 134 5.63 -15.38 3.12
N CYS A 135 4.62 -16.12 2.73
CA CYS A 135 4.21 -17.39 3.32
C CYS A 135 3.46 -18.23 2.29
N ASP A 136 3.42 -19.53 2.50
CA ASP A 136 2.61 -20.45 1.69
C ASP A 136 1.32 -20.88 2.43
N LEU A 137 0.38 -21.49 1.72
CA LEU A 137 -0.90 -21.89 2.31
C LEU A 137 -0.78 -23.05 3.31
N SER A 138 0.28 -23.86 3.20
CA SER A 138 0.55 -24.96 4.15
C SER A 138 1.00 -24.38 5.48
N GLN A 139 1.93 -23.43 5.46
CA GLN A 139 2.38 -22.71 6.63
C GLN A 139 1.22 -21.99 7.32
N ILE A 140 0.32 -21.34 6.56
CA ILE A 140 -0.88 -20.72 7.14
C ILE A 140 -1.78 -21.75 7.82
N ALA A 141 -1.95 -22.93 7.21
CA ALA A 141 -2.75 -24.01 7.78
C ALA A 141 -2.16 -24.49 9.11
N ASP A 142 -0.85 -24.70 9.14
CA ASP A 142 -0.13 -25.19 10.32
C ASP A 142 -0.13 -24.13 11.43
N ASP A 143 0.23 -22.87 11.12
CA ASP A 143 0.31 -21.76 12.09
C ASP A 143 -1.05 -21.36 12.69
N CYS A 144 -2.14 -21.56 11.93
CA CYS A 144 -3.50 -21.26 12.35
C CYS A 144 -4.26 -22.50 12.83
N GLU A 145 -3.63 -23.67 12.88
CA GLU A 145 -4.27 -24.95 13.23
C GLU A 145 -5.57 -25.20 12.43
N ALA A 146 -5.55 -24.85 11.14
CA ALA A 146 -6.70 -24.89 10.26
C ALA A 146 -6.52 -25.94 9.17
N HIS A 147 -7.62 -26.62 8.80
CA HIS A 147 -7.57 -27.59 7.72
C HIS A 147 -7.17 -26.92 6.38
N ARG A 148 -6.26 -27.53 5.62
CA ARG A 148 -5.75 -27.00 4.34
C ARG A 148 -6.87 -26.62 3.36
N ASN A 149 -7.91 -27.44 3.27
CA ASN A 149 -9.08 -27.13 2.43
C ASN A 149 -9.79 -25.84 2.84
N THR A 150 -9.86 -25.52 4.14
CA THR A 150 -10.46 -24.28 4.63
C THR A 150 -9.61 -23.08 4.21
N VAL A 151 -8.28 -23.18 4.36
CA VAL A 151 -7.33 -22.14 3.94
C VAL A 151 -7.43 -21.92 2.42
N SER A 152 -7.43 -22.99 1.63
CA SER A 152 -7.54 -22.90 0.17
C SER A 152 -8.85 -22.25 -0.29
N LYS A 153 -9.99 -22.61 0.34
CA LYS A 153 -11.30 -22.01 0.04
C LYS A 153 -11.33 -20.52 0.39
N GLN A 154 -10.89 -20.14 1.58
CA GLN A 154 -10.82 -18.72 1.98
C GLN A 154 -9.84 -17.94 1.09
N ASN A 155 -8.68 -18.52 0.74
CA ASN A 155 -7.72 -17.88 -0.15
C ASN A 155 -8.32 -17.62 -1.54
N ALA A 156 -9.03 -18.60 -2.12
CA ALA A 156 -9.68 -18.42 -3.40
C ALA A 156 -10.73 -17.29 -3.37
N ALA A 157 -11.57 -17.28 -2.33
CA ALA A 157 -12.61 -16.26 -2.17
C ALA A 157 -12.04 -14.85 -1.98
N VAL A 158 -11.07 -14.70 -1.07
CA VAL A 158 -10.43 -13.41 -0.79
C VAL A 158 -9.64 -12.90 -1.99
N ARG A 159 -8.93 -13.78 -2.70
CA ARG A 159 -8.18 -13.41 -3.90
C ARG A 159 -9.11 -12.98 -5.03
N LEU A 160 -10.22 -13.69 -5.26
CA LEU A 160 -11.23 -13.30 -6.24
C LEU A 160 -11.80 -11.92 -5.92
N TRP A 161 -12.08 -11.63 -4.65
CA TRP A 161 -12.57 -10.33 -4.21
C TRP A 161 -11.53 -9.20 -4.43
N ILE A 162 -10.27 -9.40 -4.04
CA ILE A 162 -9.23 -8.36 -4.13
C ILE A 162 -8.71 -8.17 -5.56
N ASP A 163 -8.26 -9.26 -6.19
CA ASP A 163 -7.56 -9.22 -7.48
C ASP A 163 -8.50 -9.44 -8.67
N GLY A 164 -9.69 -10.00 -8.44
CA GLY A 164 -10.57 -10.43 -9.51
C GLY A 164 -10.22 -11.82 -10.01
N ASP A 165 -10.83 -12.20 -11.13
CA ASP A 165 -10.54 -13.46 -11.79
C ASP A 165 -9.47 -13.29 -12.88
N ARG A 166 -8.90 -14.41 -13.35
CA ARG A 166 -7.86 -14.35 -14.38
C ARG A 166 -8.40 -14.05 -15.78
N LYS A 167 -9.69 -14.31 -16.03
CA LYS A 167 -10.30 -14.08 -17.35
C LYS A 167 -10.77 -12.63 -17.52
N GLY A 168 -10.82 -11.85 -16.44
CA GLY A 168 -11.30 -10.47 -16.44
C GLY A 168 -12.82 -10.35 -16.44
N GLU A 169 -13.54 -11.45 -16.23
CA GLU A 169 -15.01 -11.46 -16.08
C GLU A 169 -15.43 -10.82 -14.76
N THR A 170 -14.61 -10.97 -13.71
CA THR A 170 -14.81 -10.37 -12.39
C THR A 170 -13.70 -9.40 -12.09
N VAL A 171 -14.03 -8.10 -12.05
CA VAL A 171 -13.08 -7.04 -11.70
C VAL A 171 -12.86 -7.02 -10.19
N GLY A 172 -11.60 -7.18 -9.77
CA GLY A 172 -11.23 -7.10 -8.37
C GLY A 172 -11.24 -5.67 -7.83
N VAL A 173 -11.42 -5.54 -6.51
CA VAL A 173 -11.36 -4.25 -5.82
C VAL A 173 -10.06 -3.49 -6.11
N SER A 174 -8.94 -4.19 -6.24
CA SER A 174 -7.64 -3.58 -6.53
C SER A 174 -7.67 -2.80 -7.84
N GLN A 175 -8.20 -3.39 -8.91
CA GLN A 175 -8.29 -2.72 -10.20
C GLN A 175 -9.21 -1.49 -10.13
N VAL A 176 -10.39 -1.62 -9.50
CA VAL A 176 -11.33 -0.50 -9.33
C VAL A 176 -10.69 0.65 -8.55
N ALA A 177 -10.00 0.34 -7.45
CA ALA A 177 -9.34 1.33 -6.61
C ALA A 177 -8.23 2.07 -7.37
N TRP A 178 -7.36 1.33 -8.08
CA TRP A 178 -6.27 1.93 -8.85
C TRP A 178 -6.78 2.79 -10.02
N SER A 179 -7.78 2.34 -10.76
CA SER A 179 -8.40 3.17 -11.81
C SER A 179 -9.14 4.41 -11.26
N ALA A 180 -9.64 4.35 -10.03
CA ALA A 180 -10.27 5.51 -9.39
C ALA A 180 -9.25 6.58 -8.99
N ILE A 181 -8.13 6.18 -8.36
CA ILE A 181 -7.08 7.14 -7.99
C ILE A 181 -6.33 7.67 -9.21
N GLU A 182 -6.08 6.83 -10.22
CA GLU A 182 -5.42 7.24 -11.46
C GLU A 182 -6.18 8.34 -12.18
N ARG A 183 -7.51 8.20 -12.32
CA ARG A 183 -8.37 9.27 -12.88
C ARG A 183 -8.28 10.57 -12.09
N LYS A 184 -8.26 10.50 -10.75
CA LYS A 184 -8.14 11.69 -9.89
C LYS A 184 -6.78 12.38 -10.08
N LEU A 185 -5.69 11.60 -10.10
CA LEU A 185 -4.34 12.14 -10.26
C LEU A 185 -4.08 12.68 -11.67
N SER A 186 -4.59 12.01 -12.70
CA SER A 186 -4.55 12.50 -14.08
C SER A 186 -5.32 13.81 -14.22
N ALA A 187 -6.55 13.91 -13.70
CA ALA A 187 -7.34 15.14 -13.72
C ALA A 187 -6.68 16.31 -12.95
N ALA A 188 -5.80 16.01 -12.00
CA ALA A 188 -5.04 16.99 -11.24
C ALA A 188 -3.71 17.39 -11.92
N GLY A 189 -3.39 16.84 -13.10
CA GLY A 189 -2.11 17.09 -13.80
C GLY A 189 -0.89 16.51 -13.08
N LEU A 190 -1.08 15.46 -12.26
CA LEU A 190 0.00 14.84 -11.48
C LEU A 190 0.65 13.65 -12.20
N LEU A 191 0.07 13.18 -13.30
CA LEU A 191 0.57 12.06 -14.08
C LEU A 191 1.02 12.56 -15.44
N ARG A 192 2.12 12.02 -15.94
CA ARG A 192 2.56 12.27 -17.32
C ARG A 192 1.48 11.81 -18.28
N GLU A 193 1.16 12.64 -19.27
CA GLU A 193 0.35 12.18 -20.40
C GLU A 193 1.11 11.04 -21.08
N SER A 194 0.49 9.86 -21.17
CA SER A 194 1.03 8.80 -22.00
C SER A 194 0.91 9.26 -23.45
N GLU A 195 2.02 9.69 -24.05
CA GLU A 195 2.13 9.84 -25.50
C GLU A 195 1.77 8.49 -26.11
N THR A 196 0.54 8.36 -26.61
CA THR A 196 0.13 7.23 -27.44
C THR A 196 0.92 7.31 -28.73
N ALA A 197 1.95 6.48 -28.85
CA ALA A 197 2.58 6.14 -30.12
C ALA A 197 1.83 5.00 -30.80
#